data_AF-A0A2E9IVB7-F1
#
_entry.id   AF-A0A2E9IVB7-F1
#
_cell.length_a   1.000
_cell.length_b   1.000
_cell.length_c   1.000
_cell.angle_alpha   90.00
_cell.angle_beta   90.00
_cell.angle_gamma   90.00
#
_symmetry.space_group_name_H-M   'P 1'
#
loop_
_entity.id
_entity.type
_entity.pdbx_description
1 polymer ?
#
loop_
_entity_poly.entity_id
_entity_poly.type
_entity_poly.pdbx_seq_one_letter_code
_entity_poly.pdbx_strand_id
1 'polypeptide(L)'
;MNTLPNLILLIAIIIGATLFALALIRSRHTVHNAANTGTHMQITRFAEEAVALRNLLMMQGTADNQVLIADGETRPIGIMPDTVDADNLTDEPKAIELLGIAGRTLPMVGAEALDVDVDVYSIGTAGKVGALPEVDGTYYKVGRTVTACGGDGYIVEVAHHAPVAVVVSGS
;
A
#
# COMPACT_ATOMS: atom_id res chain seq x y z
N MET A 1 41.70 10.87 40.75
CA MET A 1 41.34 10.85 39.32
C MET A 1 39.92 11.36 39.20
N ASN A 2 39.71 12.55 38.62
CA ASN A 2 38.40 13.21 38.60
C ASN A 2 37.48 12.48 37.62
N THR A 3 36.60 11.62 38.12
CA THR A 3 35.68 10.79 37.35
C THR A 3 34.47 11.56 36.81
N LEU A 4 34.14 12.70 37.43
CA LEU A 4 33.01 13.56 37.04
C LEU A 4 33.12 14.16 35.62
N PRO A 5 34.24 14.79 35.20
CA PRO A 5 34.34 15.38 33.86
C PRO A 5 34.32 14.33 32.74
N ASN A 6 34.86 13.13 32.98
CA ASN A 6 34.85 12.05 32.01
C ASN A 6 33.45 11.45 31.82
N LEU A 7 32.63 11.42 32.87
CA LEU A 7 31.25 10.96 32.80
C LEU A 7 30.36 11.93 32.00
N ILE A 8 30.55 13.24 32.19
CA ILE A 8 29.80 14.27 31.45
C ILE A 8 30.10 14.20 29.95
N LEU A 9 31.38 14.02 29.59
CA LEU A 9 31.80 13.91 28.18
C LEU A 9 31.19 12.67 27.50
N LEU A 10 31.14 11.53 28.21
CA LEU A 10 30.56 10.29 27.68
C LEU A 10 29.06 10.44 27.37
N ILE A 11 28.31 11.08 28.27
CA ILE A 11 26.86 11.31 28.10
C ILE A 11 26.59 12.21 26.88
N ALA A 12 27.38 13.27 26.70
CA ALA A 12 27.23 14.19 25.56
C ALA A 12 27.47 13.47 24.21
N ILE A 13 28.45 12.58 24.14
CA ILE A 13 28.74 11.79 22.93
C ILE A 13 27.58 10.84 22.62
N ILE A 14 27.03 10.17 23.62
CA ILE A 14 25.91 9.24 23.44
C ILE A 14 24.70 10.00 22.87
N ILE A 15 24.31 11.12 23.49
CA ILE A 15 23.16 11.93 23.04
C ILE A 15 23.37 12.44 21.61
N GLY A 16 24.56 12.93 21.28
CA GLY A 16 24.90 13.39 19.93
C GLY A 16 24.77 12.27 18.89
N ALA A 17 25.24 11.06 19.21
CA ALA A 17 25.15 9.91 18.33
C ALA A 17 23.69 9.44 18.13
N THR A 18 22.86 9.45 19.17
CA THR A 18 21.43 9.09 19.04
C THR A 18 20.66 10.10 18.20
N LEU A 19 20.89 11.40 18.40
CA LEU A 19 20.23 12.44 17.61
C LEU A 19 20.66 12.40 16.14
N PHE A 20 21.93 12.14 15.87
CA PHE A 20 22.45 11.96 14.52
C PHE A 20 21.85 10.72 13.84
N ALA A 21 21.74 9.60 14.55
CA ALA A 21 21.09 8.40 14.04
C ALA A 21 19.60 8.63 13.73
N LEU A 22 18.87 9.34 14.58
CA LEU A 22 17.47 9.72 14.32
C LEU A 22 17.34 10.64 13.09
N ALA A 23 18.25 11.61 12.94
CA ALA A 23 18.26 12.50 11.78
C ALA A 23 18.51 11.73 10.47
N LEU A 24 19.41 10.75 10.50
CA LEU A 24 19.67 9.88 9.35
C LEU A 24 18.47 8.99 8.99
N ILE A 25 17.76 8.45 9.99
CA ILE A 25 16.54 7.66 9.78
C ILE A 25 15.45 8.52 9.12
N ARG A 26 15.29 9.77 9.55
CA ARG A 26 14.29 10.70 9.00
C ARG A 26 14.64 11.21 7.59
N SER A 27 15.91 11.13 7.16
CA SER A 27 16.37 11.67 5.88
C SER A 27 16.11 10.78 4.66
N ARG A 28 15.56 9.58 4.84
CA ARG A 28 15.18 8.71 3.71
C ARG A 28 13.80 9.08 3.15
N HIS A 29 13.65 10.34 2.75
CA HIS A 29 12.61 10.67 1.78
C HIS A 29 13.07 10.18 0.42
N THR A 30 12.55 9.04 -0.02
CA THR A 30 12.57 8.69 -1.43
C THR A 30 11.74 9.75 -2.16
N VAL A 31 12.43 10.70 -2.78
CA VAL A 31 11.80 11.72 -3.61
C VAL A 31 11.22 11.03 -4.84
N HIS A 32 9.93 10.69 -4.82
CA HIS A 32 9.22 10.28 -6.02
C HIS A 32 9.04 11.54 -6.88
N ASN A 33 9.54 11.51 -8.12
CA ASN A 33 9.48 12.64 -9.04
C ASN A 33 8.04 13.15 -9.17
N ALA A 34 7.77 14.37 -8.69
CA ALA A 34 6.48 15.05 -8.73
C ALA A 34 6.04 15.51 -10.15
N ALA A 35 6.60 14.94 -11.21
CA ALA A 35 6.27 15.30 -12.58
C ALA A 35 5.30 14.25 -13.17
N ASN A 36 4.00 14.56 -13.15
CA ASN A 36 2.92 13.81 -13.83
C ASN A 36 3.03 13.87 -15.39
N THR A 37 4.22 14.03 -15.94
CA THR A 37 4.46 14.11 -17.38
C THR A 37 5.25 12.89 -17.84
N GLY A 38 4.61 12.01 -18.62
CA GLY A 38 5.27 10.84 -19.24
C GLY A 38 4.43 9.56 -19.20
N THR A 39 5.04 8.44 -19.60
CA THR A 39 4.50 7.09 -19.41
C THR A 39 4.97 6.55 -18.07
N HIS A 40 4.04 6.08 -17.24
CA HIS A 40 4.38 5.67 -15.87
C HIS A 40 3.79 4.30 -15.53
N MET A 41 4.59 3.47 -14.84
CA MET A 41 4.11 2.23 -14.21
C MET A 41 3.54 2.47 -12.81
N GLN A 42 3.77 3.67 -12.27
CA GLN A 42 3.28 4.11 -10.97
C GLN A 42 2.91 5.59 -11.05
N ILE A 43 1.93 6.03 -10.28
CA ILE A 43 1.57 7.45 -10.15
C ILE A 43 1.75 7.90 -8.71
N THR A 44 1.89 9.21 -8.49
CA THR A 44 1.94 9.80 -7.15
C THR A 44 0.60 10.44 -6.81
N ARG A 45 0.04 10.12 -5.64
CA ARG A 45 -1.23 10.64 -5.13
C ARG A 45 -1.18 10.84 -3.61
N PHE A 46 -1.95 11.77 -3.09
CA PHE A 46 -2.12 11.97 -1.65
C PHE A 46 -3.17 11.01 -1.10
N ALA A 47 -2.99 10.49 0.11
CA ALA A 47 -4.03 9.68 0.74
C ALA A 47 -5.09 10.60 1.36
N GLU A 48 -6.36 10.21 1.29
CA GLU A 48 -7.46 10.90 1.98
C GLU A 48 -7.67 10.39 3.41
N GLU A 49 -7.13 9.22 3.73
CA GLU A 49 -7.24 8.59 5.04
C GLU A 49 -5.96 7.85 5.43
N ALA A 50 -5.85 7.50 6.71
CA ALA A 50 -4.69 6.77 7.22
C ALA A 50 -4.66 5.35 6.63
N VAL A 51 -3.49 4.97 6.12
CA VAL A 51 -3.24 3.66 5.52
C VAL A 51 -2.36 2.85 6.47
N ALA A 52 -2.99 1.96 7.24
CA ALA A 52 -2.31 1.23 8.32
C ALA A 52 -1.41 0.08 7.85
N LEU A 53 -1.67 -0.46 6.65
CA LEU A 53 -0.92 -1.57 6.07
C LEU A 53 -0.37 -1.21 4.71
N ARG A 54 0.79 -1.77 4.37
CA ARG A 54 1.34 -1.68 3.02
C ARG A 54 0.58 -2.59 2.07
N ASN A 55 0.67 -2.29 0.79
CA ASN A 55 0.15 -3.09 -0.32
C ASN A 55 -1.38 -3.24 -0.32
N LEU A 56 -2.09 -2.24 0.21
CA LEU A 56 -3.53 -2.17 0.09
C LEU A 56 -3.91 -1.66 -1.30
N LEU A 57 -5.01 -2.19 -1.82
CA LEU A 57 -5.65 -1.68 -3.02
C LEU A 57 -6.18 -0.28 -2.75
N MET A 58 -5.90 0.62 -3.68
CA MET A 58 -6.35 2.00 -3.66
C MET A 58 -7.34 2.26 -4.78
N MET A 59 -8.29 3.15 -4.53
CA MET A 59 -9.23 3.70 -5.50
C MET A 59 -9.06 5.21 -5.63
N GLN A 60 -9.72 5.78 -6.64
CA GLN A 60 -9.77 7.22 -6.82
C GLN A 60 -10.41 7.88 -5.60
N GLY A 61 -9.74 8.89 -5.04
CA GLY A 61 -10.29 9.70 -3.96
C GLY A 61 -11.31 10.72 -4.46
N THR A 62 -11.84 11.50 -3.52
CA THR A 62 -12.70 12.65 -3.74
C THR A 62 -12.05 13.69 -4.67
N ALA A 63 -10.77 14.00 -4.50
CA ALA A 63 -10.04 14.91 -5.40
C ALA A 63 -9.17 14.15 -6.41
N ASP A 64 -8.93 14.75 -7.59
CA ASP A 64 -8.16 14.13 -8.70
C ASP A 64 -6.73 13.70 -8.29
N ASN A 65 -6.12 14.44 -7.37
CA ASN A 65 -4.78 14.16 -6.85
C ASN A 65 -4.77 13.28 -5.58
N GLN A 66 -5.92 12.73 -5.19
CA GLN A 66 -6.10 11.95 -3.98
C GLN A 66 -6.54 10.50 -4.25
N VAL A 67 -6.27 9.63 -3.27
CA VAL A 67 -6.66 8.22 -3.27
C VAL A 67 -7.22 7.80 -1.92
N LEU A 68 -8.11 6.82 -1.97
CA LEU A 68 -8.74 6.18 -0.82
C LEU A 68 -8.45 4.68 -0.84
N ILE A 69 -8.58 4.00 0.29
CA ILE A 69 -8.53 2.54 0.33
C ILE A 69 -9.71 2.02 -0.50
N ALA A 70 -9.46 1.06 -1.39
CA ALA A 70 -10.50 0.52 -2.24
C ALA A 70 -11.56 -0.22 -1.41
N ASP A 71 -12.82 0.12 -1.66
CA ASP A 71 -13.94 -0.75 -1.33
C ASP A 71 -14.13 -1.81 -2.43
N GLY A 72 -14.81 -2.91 -2.10
CA GLY A 72 -15.03 -4.05 -2.98
C GLY A 72 -16.00 -3.74 -4.12
N GLU A 73 -16.68 -2.60 -4.06
CA GLU A 73 -17.71 -2.15 -5.01
C GLU A 73 -17.16 -1.12 -6.01
N THR A 74 -15.99 -0.55 -5.75
CA THR A 74 -15.33 0.45 -6.57
C THR A 74 -14.14 -0.14 -7.30
N ARG A 75 -13.91 0.36 -8.51
CA ARG A 75 -12.79 -0.09 -9.35
C ARG A 75 -11.46 0.36 -8.74
N PRO A 76 -10.57 -0.56 -8.29
CA PRO A 76 -9.26 -0.17 -7.79
C PRO A 76 -8.37 0.31 -8.94
N ILE A 77 -7.46 1.23 -8.64
CA ILE A 77 -6.49 1.77 -9.62
C ILE A 77 -5.12 1.09 -9.52
N GLY A 78 -4.76 0.62 -8.33
CA GLY A 78 -3.38 0.25 -8.01
C GLY A 78 -3.24 -0.22 -6.57
N ILE A 79 -2.01 -0.53 -6.17
CA ILE A 79 -1.65 -0.76 -4.77
C ILE A 79 -0.79 0.40 -4.24
N MET A 80 -0.90 0.70 -2.95
CA MET A 80 0.03 1.59 -2.26
C MET A 80 1.07 0.74 -1.51
N PRO A 81 2.36 0.76 -1.89
CA PRO A 81 3.40 -0.05 -1.25
C PRO A 81 3.84 0.49 0.12
N ASP A 82 3.30 1.63 0.54
CA ASP A 82 3.66 2.33 1.78
C ASP A 82 2.47 2.47 2.73
N THR A 83 2.74 2.91 3.95
CA THR A 83 1.74 3.30 4.95
C THR A 83 1.59 4.82 4.98
N VAL A 84 0.46 5.29 5.51
CA VAL A 84 0.22 6.72 5.72
C VAL A 84 -0.36 6.94 7.11
N ASP A 85 0.32 7.77 7.90
CA ASP A 85 -0.20 8.22 9.18
C ASP A 85 -1.29 9.28 8.99
N ALA A 86 -2.27 9.31 9.89
CA ALA A 86 -3.39 10.27 9.85
C ALA A 86 -2.93 11.74 9.85
N ASP A 87 -1.74 12.03 10.38
CA ASP A 87 -1.18 13.38 10.46
C ASP A 87 -0.47 13.81 9.16
N ASN A 88 -0.23 12.89 8.21
CA ASN A 88 0.64 13.12 7.03
C ASN A 88 -0.11 12.96 5.69
N LEU A 89 -1.44 13.03 5.69
CA LEU A 89 -2.29 12.75 4.51
C LEU A 89 -1.97 13.62 3.29
N THR A 90 -1.67 14.90 3.53
CA THR A 90 -1.42 15.92 2.49
C THR A 90 0.03 16.33 2.34
N ASP A 91 0.91 15.85 3.21
CA ASP A 91 2.27 16.35 3.33
C ASP A 91 3.22 15.61 2.37
N GLU A 92 2.95 14.32 2.13
CA GLU A 92 3.78 13.49 1.26
C GLU A 92 2.91 12.69 0.28
N PRO A 93 3.06 12.91 -1.05
CA PRO A 93 2.38 12.07 -2.02
C PRO A 93 3.01 10.68 -2.01
N LYS A 94 2.17 9.65 -2.04
CA LYS A 94 2.57 8.25 -2.05
C LYS A 94 2.51 7.67 -3.46
N ALA A 95 3.37 6.70 -3.71
CA ALA A 95 3.36 5.96 -4.95
C ALA A 95 2.17 5.00 -4.99
N ILE A 96 1.58 4.86 -6.17
CA ILE A 96 0.53 3.90 -6.48
C ILE A 96 1.02 3.07 -7.66
N GLU A 97 1.25 1.78 -7.44
CA GLU A 97 1.63 0.85 -8.50
C GLU A 97 0.40 0.45 -9.29
N LEU A 98 0.35 0.79 -10.58
CA LEU A 98 -0.87 0.70 -11.38
C LEU A 98 -1.19 -0.74 -11.79
N LEU A 99 -2.42 -1.17 -11.51
CA LEU A 99 -2.92 -2.47 -11.93
C LEU A 99 -3.02 -2.55 -13.46
N GLY A 100 -2.51 -3.64 -14.01
CA GLY A 100 -2.50 -3.94 -15.44
C GLY A 100 -1.40 -3.24 -16.25
N ILE A 101 -0.57 -2.41 -15.61
CA ILE A 101 0.51 -1.66 -16.27
C ILE A 101 1.86 -2.01 -15.66
N ALA A 102 1.94 -2.28 -14.35
CA ALA A 102 3.19 -2.68 -13.72
C ALA A 102 3.78 -3.94 -14.40
N GLY A 103 5.09 -3.92 -14.64
CA GLY A 103 5.81 -4.97 -15.39
C GLY A 103 6.27 -6.16 -14.53
N ARG A 104 5.64 -6.38 -13.37
CA ARG A 104 6.02 -7.40 -12.38
C ARG A 104 4.78 -7.91 -11.65
N THR A 105 4.91 -8.98 -10.88
CA THR A 105 3.87 -9.32 -9.89
C THR A 105 3.80 -8.23 -8.83
N LEU A 106 2.63 -8.10 -8.21
CA LEU A 106 2.41 -7.14 -7.14
C LEU A 106 2.08 -7.89 -5.84
N PRO A 107 2.72 -7.55 -4.71
CA PRO A 107 2.28 -8.02 -3.42
C PRO A 107 0.94 -7.35 -3.09
N MET A 108 -0.03 -8.11 -2.60
CA MET A 108 -1.32 -7.62 -2.13
C MET A 108 -1.62 -8.21 -0.76
N VAL A 109 -2.50 -7.56 0.01
CA VAL A 109 -2.94 -8.09 1.31
C VAL A 109 -4.17 -8.97 1.12
N GLY A 110 -4.10 -10.23 1.54
CA GLY A 110 -5.24 -11.13 1.55
C GLY A 110 -6.25 -10.79 2.64
N ALA A 111 -7.54 -10.95 2.35
CA ALA A 111 -8.62 -10.89 3.34
C ALA A 111 -8.96 -12.27 3.93
N GLU A 112 -8.44 -13.33 3.32
CA GLU A 112 -8.67 -14.73 3.68
C GLU A 112 -7.54 -15.62 3.16
N ALA A 113 -7.60 -16.91 3.48
CA ALA A 113 -6.67 -17.88 2.92
C ALA A 113 -6.98 -18.10 1.43
N LEU A 114 -5.95 -18.11 0.60
CA LEU A 114 -6.07 -18.27 -0.84
C LEU A 114 -5.08 -19.31 -1.33
N ASP A 115 -5.51 -20.16 -2.25
CA ASP A 115 -4.63 -21.12 -2.90
C ASP A 115 -3.76 -20.43 -3.97
N VAL A 116 -2.79 -21.18 -4.51
CA VAL A 116 -2.03 -20.78 -5.70
C VAL A 116 -2.90 -20.91 -6.95
N ASP A 117 -2.70 -20.04 -7.94
CA ASP A 117 -3.38 -20.08 -9.25
C ASP A 117 -4.90 -19.85 -9.19
N VAL A 118 -5.38 -19.08 -8.20
CA VAL A 118 -6.80 -18.68 -8.09
C VAL A 118 -7.01 -17.21 -8.43
N ASP A 119 -8.13 -16.93 -9.09
CA ASP A 119 -8.52 -15.55 -9.39
C ASP A 119 -8.83 -14.78 -8.10
N VAL A 120 -8.35 -13.53 -8.04
CA VAL A 120 -8.54 -12.67 -6.87
C VAL A 120 -9.27 -11.38 -7.21
N TYR A 121 -10.07 -10.94 -6.25
CA TYR A 121 -11.01 -9.84 -6.37
C TYR A 121 -10.77 -8.81 -5.28
N SER A 122 -11.02 -7.53 -5.59
CA SER A 122 -11.17 -6.49 -4.56
C SER A 122 -12.40 -6.84 -3.72
N ILE A 123 -12.23 -7.04 -2.41
CA ILE A 123 -13.32 -7.42 -1.51
C ILE A 123 -13.33 -6.59 -0.22
N GLY A 124 -14.53 -6.40 0.33
CA GLY A 124 -14.73 -5.68 1.58
C GLY A 124 -14.35 -4.20 1.50
N THR A 125 -14.00 -3.57 2.62
CA THR A 125 -13.69 -2.12 2.68
C THR A 125 -12.24 -1.82 3.07
N ALA A 126 -11.38 -2.84 3.09
CA ALA A 126 -10.04 -2.73 3.66
C ALA A 126 -8.92 -2.75 2.60
N GLY A 127 -9.25 -2.61 1.32
CA GLY A 127 -8.26 -2.66 0.23
C GLY A 127 -7.55 -4.01 0.14
N LYS A 128 -8.22 -5.09 0.54
CA LYS A 128 -7.69 -6.46 0.54
C LYS A 128 -8.23 -7.25 -0.63
N VAL A 129 -7.55 -8.34 -0.95
CA VAL A 129 -7.96 -9.28 -1.99
C VAL A 129 -8.46 -10.61 -1.43
N GLY A 130 -9.42 -11.21 -2.11
CA GLY A 130 -9.93 -12.55 -1.78
C GLY A 130 -10.62 -13.22 -2.96
N ALA A 131 -11.31 -14.31 -2.69
CA ALA A 131 -12.12 -15.03 -3.65
C ALA A 131 -13.35 -14.22 -4.07
N LEU A 132 -14.01 -14.64 -5.14
CA LEU A 132 -15.26 -14.03 -5.59
C LEU A 132 -16.36 -14.29 -4.54
N PRO A 133 -16.99 -13.25 -3.97
CA PRO A 133 -18.08 -13.47 -3.04
C PRO A 133 -19.31 -14.10 -3.72
N GLU A 134 -20.04 -14.93 -2.98
CA GLU A 134 -21.29 -15.56 -3.45
C GLU A 134 -22.51 -14.64 -3.33
N VAL A 135 -22.32 -13.42 -2.82
CA VAL A 135 -23.38 -12.44 -2.60
C VAL A 135 -23.59 -11.62 -3.87
N ASP A 136 -24.83 -11.26 -4.16
CA ASP A 136 -25.16 -10.36 -5.25
C ASP A 136 -24.39 -9.05 -5.14
N GLY A 137 -23.70 -8.68 -6.22
CA GLY A 137 -22.82 -7.52 -6.20
C GLY A 137 -22.00 -7.39 -7.47
N THR A 138 -21.32 -6.24 -7.58
CA THR A 138 -20.29 -6.02 -8.60
C THR A 138 -18.94 -6.06 -7.93
N TYR A 139 -18.09 -7.00 -8.35
CA TYR A 139 -16.74 -7.19 -7.85
C TYR A 139 -15.73 -6.93 -8.95
N TYR A 140 -14.51 -6.56 -8.58
CA TYR A 140 -13.45 -6.32 -9.56
C TYR A 140 -12.37 -7.38 -9.43
N LYS A 141 -12.23 -8.22 -10.47
CA LYS A 141 -11.10 -9.12 -10.60
C LYS A 141 -9.83 -8.30 -10.84
N VAL A 142 -8.83 -8.45 -9.99
CA VAL A 142 -7.58 -7.68 -10.04
C VAL A 142 -6.37 -8.51 -10.48
N GLY A 143 -6.49 -9.83 -10.48
CA GLY A 143 -5.38 -10.70 -10.86
C GLY A 143 -5.63 -12.17 -10.56
N ARG A 144 -4.52 -12.91 -10.52
CA ARG A 144 -4.45 -14.31 -10.11
C ARG A 144 -3.27 -14.52 -9.15
N THR A 145 -3.46 -15.33 -8.11
CA THR A 145 -2.39 -15.63 -7.14
C THR A 145 -1.24 -16.41 -7.78
N VAL A 146 -0.01 -16.01 -7.44
CA VAL A 146 1.23 -16.72 -7.79
C VAL A 146 1.73 -17.53 -6.59
N THR A 147 1.41 -17.08 -5.38
CA THR A 147 1.70 -17.78 -4.12
C THR A 147 0.40 -17.98 -3.33
N ALA A 148 0.38 -18.95 -2.42
CA ALA A 148 -0.73 -19.08 -1.47
C ALA A 148 -0.73 -17.90 -0.47
N CYS A 149 -1.91 -17.54 0.03
CA CYS A 149 -2.10 -16.60 1.12
C CYS A 149 -2.47 -17.35 2.40
N GLY A 150 -1.80 -17.03 3.52
CA GLY A 150 -2.03 -17.71 4.80
C GLY A 150 -3.31 -17.31 5.53
N GLY A 151 -3.99 -16.24 5.12
CA GLY A 151 -5.16 -15.71 5.81
C GLY A 151 -5.27 -14.18 5.70
N ASP A 152 -6.17 -13.62 6.50
CA ASP A 152 -6.36 -12.17 6.58
C ASP A 152 -5.08 -11.45 7.04
N GLY A 153 -4.73 -10.38 6.35
CA GLY A 153 -3.56 -9.55 6.65
C GLY A 153 -2.22 -10.11 6.15
N TYR A 154 -2.20 -11.30 5.56
CA TYR A 154 -0.99 -11.87 4.96
C TYR A 154 -0.76 -11.32 3.55
N ILE A 155 0.51 -11.29 3.14
CA ILE A 155 0.89 -10.89 1.79
C ILE A 155 0.75 -12.07 0.84
N VAL A 156 0.18 -11.80 -0.33
CA VAL A 156 0.08 -12.71 -1.47
C VAL A 156 0.67 -12.06 -2.71
N GLU A 157 1.51 -12.78 -3.45
CA GLU A 157 2.00 -12.33 -4.75
C GLU A 157 0.93 -12.57 -5.83
N VAL A 158 0.62 -11.54 -6.61
CA VAL A 158 -0.45 -11.56 -7.59
C VAL A 158 0.07 -11.19 -8.97
N ALA A 159 -0.21 -12.05 -9.95
CA ALA A 159 -0.12 -11.73 -11.37
C ALA A 159 -1.32 -10.83 -11.72
N HIS A 160 -1.10 -9.53 -11.58
CA HIS A 160 -2.17 -8.55 -11.69
C HIS A 160 -2.56 -8.27 -13.14
N HIS A 161 -3.78 -7.76 -13.34
CA HIS A 161 -4.23 -7.20 -14.61
C HIS A 161 -5.08 -5.96 -14.36
N ALA A 162 -5.48 -5.27 -15.45
CA ALA A 162 -6.38 -4.12 -15.32
C ALA A 162 -7.73 -4.60 -14.75
N PRO A 163 -8.31 -3.96 -13.72
CA PRO A 163 -9.47 -4.51 -13.03
C PRO A 163 -10.67 -4.69 -13.96
N VAL A 164 -11.27 -5.88 -13.89
CA VAL A 164 -12.43 -6.30 -14.71
C VAL A 164 -13.63 -6.48 -13.80
N ALA A 165 -14.73 -5.79 -14.10
CA ALA A 165 -15.98 -5.93 -13.37
C ALA A 165 -16.60 -7.32 -13.62
N VAL A 166 -17.03 -7.96 -12.54
CA VAL A 166 -17.74 -9.24 -12.52
C VAL A 166 -19.00 -9.03 -11.70
N VAL A 167 -20.15 -9.26 -12.32
CA VAL A 167 -21.45 -9.18 -11.65
C VAL A 167 -21.81 -10.58 -11.16
N VAL A 168 -22.05 -10.70 -9.87
CA VAL A 168 -22.66 -11.88 -9.25
C VAL A 168 -24.15 -11.56 -9.09
N SER A 169 -24.98 -12.43 -9.63
CA SER A 169 -26.44 -12.34 -9.52
C SER A 169 -26.98 -13.73 -9.25
N GLY A 170 -27.72 -13.87 -8.15
CA GLY A 170 -28.40 -15.09 -7.77
C GLY A 170 -29.38 -15.54 -8.85
N SER A 171 -29.27 -16.80 -9.24
CA SER A 171 -30.26 -17.52 -10.03
C SER A 171 -31.50 -17.86 -9.20
#